data_AF-A0A1J7J527-F1
#
_entry.id   AF-A0A1J7J527-F1
#
_cell.length_a   1.000
_cell.length_b   1.000
_cell.length_c   1.000
_cell.angle_alpha   90.00
_cell.angle_beta   90.00
_cell.angle_gamma   90.00
#
_symmetry.space_group_name_H-M   'P 1'
#
loop_
_entity.id
_entity.type
_entity.pdbx_description
1 polymer ?
#
loop_
_entity_poly.entity_id
_entity_poly.type
_entity_poly.pdbx_seq_one_letter_code
_entity_poly.pdbx_strand_id
1 'polypeptide(L)'
;MNIPQTNDAELAIAMAKIKNLNNRIHELEQVKSQVDSLKTMIKGLQVIQAELGRRIAVNEERQTVRQEMLFDGIKRIAEDVQHVKDRMQSLEAVGKDGTESAPGSAKKALGLSETPNVKSPGPAKAANRTSENRKNFERALEHHVDEMNAAETITDVKKSGKLAVKYSNELLKNYL
;
A
#
# COMPACT_ATOMS: atom_id res chain seq x y z
N MET A 1 34.79 92.28 -7.85
CA MET A 1 34.73 91.10 -6.98
C MET A 1 34.18 89.94 -7.81
N ASN A 2 35.02 89.01 -8.24
CA ASN A 2 34.57 87.76 -8.87
C ASN A 2 34.44 86.71 -7.75
N ILE A 3 33.22 86.27 -7.49
CA ILE A 3 32.92 85.15 -6.60
C ILE A 3 33.19 83.85 -7.40
N PRO A 4 33.80 82.80 -6.80
CA PRO A 4 34.33 81.69 -7.58
C PRO A 4 33.20 80.78 -8.08
N GLN A 5 33.00 80.75 -9.40
CA GLN A 5 32.04 79.86 -10.10
C GLN A 5 32.38 78.36 -9.98
N THR A 6 33.55 78.01 -9.44
CA THR A 6 34.02 76.62 -9.30
C THR A 6 33.28 75.84 -8.21
N ASN A 7 32.81 76.49 -7.14
CA ASN A 7 32.13 75.81 -6.03
C ASN A 7 30.73 75.29 -6.41
N ASP A 8 30.02 76.00 -7.28
CA ASP A 8 28.65 75.62 -7.68
C ASP A 8 28.64 74.42 -8.64
N ALA A 9 29.67 74.31 -9.50
CA ALA A 9 29.81 73.18 -10.42
C ALA A 9 30.15 71.87 -9.68
N GLU A 10 31.05 71.92 -8.70
CA GLU A 10 31.38 70.78 -7.85
C GLU A 10 30.18 70.34 -7.00
N LEU A 11 29.42 71.31 -6.47
CA LEU A 11 28.19 71.05 -5.74
C LEU A 11 27.12 70.37 -6.64
N ALA A 12 26.95 70.84 -7.87
CA ALA A 12 26.02 70.23 -8.83
C ALA A 12 26.41 68.79 -9.19
N ILE A 13 27.71 68.51 -9.38
CA ILE A 13 28.22 67.16 -9.63
C ILE A 13 27.98 66.26 -8.40
N ALA A 14 28.21 66.77 -7.19
CA ALA A 14 27.96 66.03 -5.95
C ALA A 14 26.46 65.71 -5.79
N MET A 15 25.57 66.66 -6.04
CA MET A 15 24.11 66.45 -5.99
C MET A 15 23.63 65.44 -7.02
N ALA A 16 24.18 65.46 -8.25
CA ALA A 16 23.85 64.47 -9.27
C ALA A 16 24.30 63.05 -8.87
N LYS A 17 25.49 62.92 -8.25
CA LYS A 17 25.97 61.65 -7.71
C LYS A 17 25.09 61.15 -6.57
N ILE A 18 24.70 62.01 -5.63
CA ILE A 18 23.80 61.66 -4.52
C ILE A 18 22.45 61.18 -5.05
N LYS A 19 21.87 61.87 -6.03
CA LYS A 19 20.61 61.46 -6.66
C LYS A 19 20.72 60.08 -7.32
N ASN A 20 21.81 59.82 -8.04
CA ASN A 20 22.08 58.51 -8.65
C ASN A 20 22.24 57.42 -7.58
N LEU A 21 23.00 57.68 -6.52
CA LEU A 21 23.16 56.74 -5.41
C LEU A 21 21.82 56.43 -4.73
N ASN A 22 20.98 57.44 -4.49
CA ASN A 22 19.65 57.24 -3.92
C ASN A 22 18.76 56.38 -4.82
N ASN A 23 18.80 56.60 -6.14
CA ASN A 23 18.06 55.75 -7.08
C ASN A 23 18.55 54.29 -7.02
N ARG A 24 19.87 54.08 -7.00
CA ARG A 24 20.45 52.73 -6.87
C ARG A 24 20.11 52.06 -5.55
N ILE A 25 20.08 52.81 -4.44
CA ILE A 25 19.64 52.29 -3.14
C ILE A 25 18.19 51.82 -3.24
N HIS A 26 17.31 52.63 -3.85
CA HIS A 26 15.91 52.27 -4.03
C HIS A 26 15.73 51.01 -4.90
N GLU A 27 16.48 50.89 -5.99
CA GLU A 27 16.48 49.69 -6.83
C GLU A 27 16.95 48.45 -6.04
N LEU A 28 18.00 48.58 -5.22
CA LEU A 28 18.50 47.49 -4.38
C LEU A 28 17.48 47.08 -3.30
N GLU A 29 16.73 48.02 -2.73
CA GLU A 29 15.65 47.73 -1.78
C GLU A 29 14.52 46.95 -2.46
N GLN A 30 14.15 47.29 -3.70
CA GLN A 30 13.16 46.54 -4.47
C GLN A 30 13.63 45.11 -4.76
N VAL A 31 14.88 44.94 -5.22
CA VAL A 31 15.47 43.62 -5.47
C VAL A 31 15.50 42.79 -4.19
N LYS A 32 15.88 43.39 -3.05
CA LYS A 32 15.86 42.71 -1.75
C LYS A 32 14.46 42.20 -1.39
N SER A 33 13.44 43.03 -1.58
CA SER A 33 12.04 42.63 -1.34
C SER A 33 11.62 41.44 -2.23
N GLN A 34 12.05 41.41 -3.49
CA GLN A 34 11.77 40.28 -4.38
C GLN A 34 12.48 39.01 -3.90
N VAL A 35 13.73 39.10 -3.45
CA VAL A 35 14.50 37.99 -2.89
C VAL A 35 13.83 37.44 -1.62
N ASP A 36 13.35 38.30 -0.73
CA ASP A 36 12.64 37.88 0.49
C ASP A 36 11.32 37.16 0.18
N SER A 37 10.60 37.60 -0.86
CA SER A 37 9.42 36.91 -1.37
C SER A 37 9.77 35.53 -1.93
N LEU A 38 10.81 35.43 -2.78
CA LEU A 38 11.29 34.15 -3.32
C LEU A 38 11.70 33.18 -2.22
N LYS A 39 12.39 33.67 -1.18
CA LYS A 39 12.78 32.86 -0.02
C LYS A 39 11.56 32.26 0.69
N THR A 40 10.46 33.02 0.77
CA THR A 40 9.20 32.54 1.36
C THR A 40 8.55 31.47 0.48
N MET A 41 8.53 31.66 -0.83
CA MET A 41 8.02 30.67 -1.78
C MET A 41 8.83 29.36 -1.75
N ILE A 42 10.17 29.44 -1.68
CA ILE A 42 11.04 28.26 -1.56
C ILE A 42 10.71 27.46 -0.30
N LYS A 43 10.50 28.13 0.84
CA LYS A 43 10.08 27.46 2.07
C LYS A 43 8.73 26.75 1.91
N GLY A 44 7.77 27.38 1.23
CA GLY A 44 6.49 26.75 0.91
C GLY A 44 6.65 25.49 0.05
N LEU A 45 7.50 25.55 -0.98
CA LEU A 45 7.82 24.41 -1.83
C LEU A 45 8.50 23.27 -1.06
N GLN A 46 9.39 23.57 -0.12
CA GLN A 46 10.03 22.56 0.72
C GLN A 46 9.02 21.79 1.59
N VAL A 47 8.02 22.48 2.14
CA VAL A 47 6.93 21.85 2.90
C VAL A 47 6.10 20.92 2.00
N ILE A 48 5.74 21.39 0.80
CA ILE A 48 4.99 20.60 -0.19
C ILE A 48 5.80 19.37 -0.63
N GLN A 49 7.11 19.53 -0.87
CA GLN A 49 7.99 18.44 -1.25
C GLN A 49 8.06 17.37 -0.16
N ALA A 50 8.18 17.76 1.11
CA ALA A 50 8.18 16.82 2.23
C ALA A 50 6.83 16.08 2.36
N GLU A 51 5.72 16.78 2.15
CA GLU A 51 4.37 16.19 2.14
C GLU A 51 4.21 15.16 1.03
N LEU A 52 4.61 15.51 -0.21
CA LEU A 52 4.57 14.59 -1.35
C LEU A 52 5.44 13.37 -1.12
N GLY A 53 6.65 13.55 -0.60
CA GLY A 53 7.55 12.44 -0.25
C GLY A 53 6.91 11.47 0.75
N ARG A 54 6.22 11.99 1.78
CA ARG A 54 5.50 11.16 2.74
C ARG A 54 4.35 10.38 2.08
N ARG A 55 3.55 11.04 1.23
CA ARG A 55 2.43 10.41 0.51
C ARG A 55 2.89 9.30 -0.43
N ILE A 56 4.01 9.51 -1.13
CA ILE A 56 4.61 8.49 -2.00
C ILE A 56 4.99 7.27 -1.16
N ALA A 57 5.71 7.45 -0.06
CA ALA A 57 6.14 6.34 0.80
C ALA A 57 4.95 5.55 1.39
N VAL A 58 3.88 6.22 1.79
CA VAL A 58 2.63 5.57 2.24
C VAL A 58 1.99 4.76 1.11
N ASN A 59 1.96 5.30 -0.12
CA ASN A 59 1.39 4.59 -1.25
C ASN A 59 2.24 3.39 -1.70
N GLU A 60 3.56 3.49 -1.66
CA GLU A 60 4.47 2.37 -1.93
C GLU A 60 4.22 1.23 -0.94
N GLU A 61 4.08 1.53 0.34
CA GLU A 61 3.77 0.53 1.35
C GLU A 61 2.41 -0.16 1.08
N ARG A 62 1.37 0.61 0.72
CA ARG A 62 0.07 0.04 0.33
C ARG A 62 0.21 -0.91 -0.87
N GLN A 63 1.06 -0.58 -1.84
CA GLN A 63 1.31 -1.43 -2.99
C GLN A 63 2.05 -2.72 -2.59
N THR A 64 3.02 -2.64 -1.69
CA THR A 64 3.71 -3.82 -1.15
C THR A 64 2.73 -4.79 -0.50
N VAL A 65 1.83 -4.31 0.36
CA VAL A 65 0.81 -5.17 0.99
C VAL A 65 -0.12 -5.80 -0.05
N ARG A 66 -0.56 -5.05 -1.06
CA ARG A 66 -1.39 -5.59 -2.14
C ARG A 66 -0.66 -6.66 -2.95
N GLN A 67 0.62 -6.44 -3.24
CA GLN A 67 1.46 -7.42 -3.94
C GLN A 67 1.64 -8.69 -3.11
N GLU A 68 1.83 -8.58 -1.79
CA GLU A 68 1.91 -9.73 -0.88
C GLU A 68 0.62 -10.56 -0.95
N MET A 69 -0.55 -9.93 -0.81
CA MET A 69 -1.84 -10.64 -0.90
C MET A 69 -2.04 -11.32 -2.27
N LEU A 70 -1.66 -10.66 -3.37
CA LEU A 70 -1.75 -11.24 -4.71
C LEU A 70 -0.81 -12.43 -4.88
N PHE A 71 0.44 -12.31 -4.43
CA PHE A 71 1.43 -13.35 -4.55
C PHE A 71 1.05 -14.60 -3.74
N ASP A 72 0.59 -14.41 -2.50
CA ASP A 72 0.08 -15.50 -1.66
C ASP A 72 -1.13 -16.18 -2.31
N GLY A 73 -2.04 -15.41 -2.90
CA GLY A 73 -3.18 -15.93 -3.66
C GLY A 73 -2.76 -16.79 -4.85
N ILE A 74 -1.84 -16.28 -5.68
CA ILE A 74 -1.31 -17.01 -6.85
C ILE A 74 -0.60 -18.29 -6.42
N LYS A 75 0.23 -18.22 -5.38
CA LYS A 75 0.96 -19.37 -4.85
C LYS A 75 -0.01 -20.47 -4.42
N ARG A 76 -1.08 -20.11 -3.71
CA ARG A 76 -2.07 -21.09 -3.24
C ARG A 76 -2.80 -21.77 -4.40
N ILE A 77 -3.23 -20.99 -5.39
CA ILE A 77 -3.86 -21.53 -6.60
C ILE A 77 -2.92 -22.51 -7.31
N ALA A 78 -1.63 -22.20 -7.39
CA ALA A 78 -0.64 -23.09 -8.01
C ALA A 78 -0.48 -24.42 -7.24
N GLU A 79 -0.44 -24.37 -5.90
CA GLU A 79 -0.44 -25.57 -5.04
C GLU A 79 -1.68 -26.44 -5.30
N ASP A 80 -2.86 -25.82 -5.40
CA ASP A 80 -4.12 -26.54 -5.63
C ASP A 80 -4.17 -27.19 -7.01
N VAL A 81 -3.74 -26.48 -8.06
CA VAL A 81 -3.66 -27.03 -9.42
C VAL A 81 -2.74 -28.25 -9.44
N GLN A 82 -1.62 -28.20 -8.71
CA GLN A 82 -0.72 -29.35 -8.59
C GLN A 82 -1.40 -30.51 -7.86
N HIS A 83 -2.08 -30.26 -6.75
CA HIS A 83 -2.84 -31.30 -6.03
C HIS A 83 -3.93 -31.95 -6.88
N VAL A 84 -4.66 -31.17 -7.68
CA VAL A 84 -5.67 -31.69 -8.61
C VAL A 84 -5.02 -32.56 -9.69
N LYS A 85 -3.89 -32.11 -10.26
CA LYS A 85 -3.13 -32.88 -11.25
C LYS A 85 -2.65 -34.22 -10.69
N ASP A 86 -2.09 -34.24 -9.48
CA ASP A 86 -1.61 -35.46 -8.81
C ASP A 86 -2.76 -36.44 -8.55
N ARG A 87 -3.94 -35.94 -8.15
CA ARG A 87 -5.15 -36.75 -7.98
C ARG A 87 -5.64 -37.34 -9.31
N MET A 88 -5.64 -36.55 -10.39
CA MET A 88 -6.02 -37.02 -11.71
C MET A 88 -5.07 -38.13 -12.21
N GLN A 89 -3.76 -37.94 -12.07
CA GLN A 89 -2.76 -38.96 -12.43
C GLN A 89 -2.93 -40.25 -11.62
N SER A 90 -3.23 -40.13 -10.33
CA SER A 90 -3.50 -41.29 -9.46
C SER A 90 -4.74 -42.07 -9.91
N LEU A 91 -5.81 -41.38 -10.32
CA LEU A 91 -7.03 -42.02 -10.83
C LEU A 91 -6.81 -42.67 -12.21
N GLU A 92 -6.03 -42.04 -13.09
CA GLU A 92 -5.68 -42.61 -14.40
C GLU A 92 -4.79 -43.84 -14.29
N ALA A 93 -3.88 -43.88 -13.30
CA ALA A 93 -3.05 -45.06 -13.02
C ALA A 93 -3.90 -46.24 -12.54
N VAL A 94 -4.89 -45.99 -11.67
CA VAL A 94 -5.86 -47.01 -11.21
C VAL A 94 -6.73 -47.55 -12.36
N GLY A 95 -6.95 -46.76 -13.42
CA GLY A 95 -7.68 -47.18 -14.61
C GLY A 95 -6.86 -47.95 -15.66
N LYS A 96 -5.52 -47.90 -15.60
CA LYS A 96 -4.62 -48.55 -16.58
C LYS A 96 -4.08 -49.90 -16.12
N ASP A 97 -3.97 -50.13 -14.82
CA ASP A 97 -3.69 -51.46 -14.26
C ASP A 97 -5.00 -52.26 -14.14
N GLY A 98 -5.49 -52.74 -15.29
CA GLY A 98 -6.73 -53.50 -15.37
C GLY A 98 -6.74 -54.72 -14.45
N THR A 99 -7.66 -54.75 -13.50
CA THR A 99 -8.24 -55.98 -12.96
C THR A 99 -9.69 -55.72 -12.58
N GLU A 100 -10.60 -56.42 -13.27
CA GLU A 100 -11.96 -56.66 -12.80
C GLU A 100 -11.89 -57.20 -11.37
N SER A 101 -12.07 -56.32 -10.38
CA SER A 101 -12.22 -56.69 -8.99
C SER A 101 -13.65 -56.36 -8.58
N ALA A 102 -14.37 -57.42 -8.24
CA ALA A 102 -15.78 -57.46 -7.87
C ALA A 102 -16.25 -56.28 -6.97
N PRO A 103 -17.53 -55.88 -7.06
CA PRO A 103 -18.11 -54.83 -6.21
C PRO A 103 -18.27 -55.37 -4.79
N GLY A 104 -17.25 -55.23 -3.94
CA GLY A 104 -17.38 -55.72 -2.57
C GLY A 104 -16.28 -55.34 -1.57
N SER A 105 -15.08 -54.95 -1.99
CA SER A 105 -13.94 -54.87 -1.06
C SER A 105 -13.41 -53.46 -0.76
N ALA A 106 -14.00 -52.39 -1.29
CA ALA A 106 -13.52 -51.01 -1.06
C ALA A 106 -13.91 -50.40 0.30
N LYS A 107 -14.75 -51.06 1.12
CA LYS A 107 -15.21 -50.50 2.41
C LYS A 107 -14.23 -50.67 3.57
N LYS A 108 -13.12 -51.40 3.41
CA LYS A 108 -12.24 -51.77 4.54
C LYS A 108 -10.93 -50.97 4.65
N ALA A 109 -10.69 -50.02 3.75
CA ALA A 109 -9.47 -49.19 3.74
C ALA A 109 -9.64 -47.80 4.41
N LEU A 110 -10.82 -47.49 4.96
CA LEU A 110 -11.04 -46.28 5.75
C LEU A 110 -11.18 -46.69 7.22
N GLY A 111 -10.07 -46.60 7.96
CA GLY A 111 -9.99 -46.91 9.39
C GLY A 111 -10.91 -46.04 10.24
N LEU A 112 -12.19 -46.39 10.29
CA LEU A 112 -13.12 -45.87 11.27
C LEU A 112 -13.01 -46.75 12.53
N SER A 113 -11.98 -46.48 13.32
CA SER A 113 -11.88 -46.95 14.70
C SER A 113 -13.02 -46.35 15.50
N GLU A 114 -13.79 -47.21 16.16
CA GLU A 114 -14.78 -46.90 17.16
C GLU A 114 -14.21 -45.96 18.22
N THR A 115 -14.60 -44.69 18.19
CA THR A 115 -14.46 -43.76 19.30
C THR A 115 -15.79 -43.04 19.53
N PRO A 116 -16.08 -42.62 20.77
CA PRO A 116 -17.44 -42.39 21.25
C PRO A 116 -18.09 -41.20 20.55
N ASN A 117 -19.38 -41.38 20.25
CA ASN A 117 -20.31 -40.45 19.63
C ASN A 117 -20.36 -39.08 20.35
N VAL A 118 -19.41 -38.19 20.05
CA VAL A 118 -19.62 -36.75 20.19
C VAL A 118 -20.51 -36.37 19.00
N LYS A 119 -21.72 -35.85 19.28
CA LYS A 119 -22.68 -35.39 18.27
C LYS A 119 -22.01 -34.37 17.33
N SER A 120 -21.38 -34.85 16.27
CA SER A 120 -20.90 -34.02 15.17
C SER A 120 -22.12 -33.32 14.58
N PRO A 121 -22.09 -31.98 14.43
CA PRO A 121 -23.18 -31.27 13.76
C PRO A 121 -23.34 -31.89 12.37
N GLY A 122 -24.56 -32.32 12.02
CA GLY A 122 -24.82 -32.92 10.72
C GLY A 122 -24.32 -32.04 9.56
N PRO A 123 -24.07 -32.61 8.37
CA PRO A 123 -23.38 -31.96 7.25
C PRO A 123 -23.96 -30.59 6.86
N ALA A 124 -25.27 -30.37 7.02
CA ALA A 124 -25.91 -29.08 6.79
C ALA A 124 -25.50 -27.98 7.81
N LYS A 125 -25.31 -28.34 9.09
CA LYS A 125 -24.84 -27.40 10.13
C LYS A 125 -23.36 -27.08 9.98
N ALA A 126 -22.56 -28.01 9.47
CA ALA A 126 -21.16 -27.76 9.14
C ALA A 126 -21.04 -26.80 7.94
N ALA A 127 -21.77 -27.06 6.85
CA ALA A 127 -21.78 -26.20 5.67
C ALA A 127 -22.25 -24.76 5.97
N ASN A 128 -23.30 -24.58 6.78
CA ASN A 128 -23.77 -23.25 7.18
C ASN A 128 -22.73 -22.48 8.01
N ARG A 129 -22.04 -23.16 8.94
CA ARG A 129 -20.97 -22.53 9.74
C ARG A 129 -19.77 -22.13 8.89
N THR A 130 -19.40 -22.94 7.89
CA THR A 130 -18.33 -22.62 6.95
C THR A 130 -18.68 -21.39 6.11
N SER A 131 -19.93 -21.29 5.62
CA SER A 131 -20.41 -20.11 4.87
C SER A 131 -20.42 -18.84 5.71
N GLU A 132 -20.85 -18.93 6.96
CA GLU A 132 -20.93 -17.78 7.88
C GLU A 132 -19.54 -17.29 8.32
N ASN A 133 -18.63 -18.23 8.63
CA ASN A 133 -17.23 -17.89 8.92
C ASN A 133 -16.53 -17.23 7.72
N ARG A 134 -16.80 -17.71 6.51
CA ARG A 134 -16.26 -17.10 5.29
C ARG A 134 -16.71 -15.63 5.15
N LYS A 135 -18.00 -15.35 5.29
CA LYS A 135 -18.52 -13.97 5.23
C LYS A 135 -17.90 -13.07 6.31
N ASN A 136 -17.63 -13.62 7.49
CA ASN A 136 -16.96 -12.88 8.56
C ASN A 136 -15.51 -12.54 8.20
N PHE A 137 -14.79 -13.47 7.58
CA PHE A 137 -13.43 -13.20 7.08
C PHE A 137 -13.42 -12.23 5.90
N GLU A 138 -14.38 -12.30 4.98
CA GLU A 138 -14.54 -11.33 3.89
C GLU A 138 -14.76 -9.92 4.45
N ARG A 139 -15.67 -9.77 5.41
CA ARG A 139 -15.93 -8.48 6.07
C ARG A 139 -14.71 -7.96 6.81
N ALA A 140 -13.98 -8.83 7.53
CA ALA A 140 -12.77 -8.43 8.24
C ALA A 140 -11.63 -8.02 7.29
N LEU A 141 -11.47 -8.73 6.17
CA LEU A 141 -10.54 -8.37 5.11
C LEU A 141 -10.90 -6.99 4.53
N GLU A 142 -12.15 -6.81 4.11
CA GLU A 142 -12.64 -5.56 3.51
C GLU A 142 -12.40 -4.36 4.45
N HIS A 143 -12.79 -4.50 5.72
CA HIS A 143 -12.56 -3.49 6.74
C HIS A 143 -11.08 -3.09 6.86
N HIS A 144 -10.16 -4.05 6.90
CA HIS A 144 -8.73 -3.73 7.04
C HIS A 144 -8.09 -3.23 5.75
N VAL A 145 -8.62 -3.59 4.57
CA VAL A 145 -8.23 -2.98 3.30
C VAL A 145 -8.66 -1.51 3.26
N ASP A 146 -9.87 -1.19 3.74
CA ASP A 146 -10.36 0.18 3.82
C ASP A 146 -9.56 1.02 4.81
N GLU A 147 -9.28 0.49 6.01
CA GLU A 147 -8.40 1.15 6.99
C GLU A 147 -7.00 1.41 6.40
N MET A 148 -6.41 0.42 5.72
CA MET A 148 -5.11 0.56 5.07
C MET A 148 -5.13 1.63 3.96
N ASN A 149 -6.22 1.74 3.21
CA ASN A 149 -6.40 2.75 2.16
C ASN A 149 -6.62 4.16 2.74
N ALA A 150 -7.24 4.27 3.92
CA ALA A 150 -7.45 5.53 4.62
C ALA A 150 -6.23 5.98 5.44
N ALA A 151 -5.32 5.07 5.79
CA ALA A 151 -4.17 5.34 6.65
C ALA A 151 -3.22 6.41 6.09
N GLU A 152 -2.94 7.46 6.86
CA GLU A 152 -2.03 8.54 6.47
C GLU A 152 -0.56 8.28 6.82
N THR A 153 -0.29 7.21 7.57
CA THR A 153 1.06 6.84 8.02
C THR A 153 1.43 5.42 7.58
N ILE A 154 2.73 5.21 7.36
CA ILE A 154 3.28 3.89 7.02
C ILE A 154 2.99 2.88 8.14
N THR A 155 3.00 3.31 9.40
CA THR A 155 2.76 2.41 10.55
C THR A 155 1.33 1.88 10.53
N ASP A 156 0.36 2.74 10.24
CA ASP A 156 -1.05 2.35 10.15
C ASP A 156 -1.30 1.47 8.93
N VAL A 157 -0.70 1.79 7.77
CA VAL A 157 -0.72 0.92 6.58
C VAL A 157 -0.19 -0.47 6.92
N LYS A 158 0.95 -0.58 7.59
CA LYS A 158 1.54 -1.87 7.98
C LYS A 158 0.64 -2.65 8.94
N LYS A 159 0.05 -1.97 9.92
CA LYS A 159 -0.80 -2.60 10.93
C LYS A 159 -2.06 -3.19 10.29
N SER A 160 -2.82 -2.38 9.56
CA SER A 160 -4.05 -2.84 8.90
C SER A 160 -3.74 -3.77 7.73
N GLY A 161 -2.66 -3.52 6.99
CA GLY A 161 -2.18 -4.38 5.91
C GLY A 161 -1.82 -5.80 6.36
N LYS A 162 -1.11 -5.95 7.49
CA LYS A 162 -0.81 -7.27 8.07
C LYS A 162 -2.08 -8.03 8.44
N LEU A 163 -3.11 -7.34 8.92
CA LEU A 163 -4.41 -7.95 9.22
C LEU A 163 -5.14 -8.34 7.93
N ALA A 164 -5.11 -7.49 6.90
CA ALA A 164 -5.65 -7.81 5.59
C ALA A 164 -5.00 -9.07 4.99
N VAL A 165 -3.66 -9.15 4.98
CA VAL A 165 -2.93 -10.36 4.53
C VAL A 165 -3.35 -11.59 5.32
N LYS A 166 -3.44 -11.48 6.66
CA LYS A 166 -3.90 -12.58 7.51
C LYS A 166 -5.30 -13.06 7.11
N TYR A 167 -6.26 -12.17 6.96
CA TYR A 167 -7.64 -12.55 6.64
C TYR A 167 -7.81 -13.04 5.20
N SER A 168 -7.01 -12.50 4.26
CA SER A 168 -6.88 -13.05 2.91
C SER A 168 -6.41 -14.51 2.94
N ASN A 169 -5.37 -14.79 3.72
CA ASN A 169 -4.84 -16.15 3.88
C ASN A 169 -5.85 -17.10 4.56
N GLU A 170 -6.63 -16.61 5.54
CA GLU A 170 -7.72 -17.41 6.12
C GLU A 170 -8.85 -17.67 5.12
N LEU A 171 -9.19 -16.73 4.24
CA LEU A 171 -10.17 -16.96 3.18
C LEU A 171 -9.70 -18.01 2.18
N LEU A 172 -8.44 -17.94 1.75
CA LEU A 172 -7.84 -18.91 0.85
C LEU A 172 -7.82 -20.33 1.45
N LYS A 173 -7.63 -20.46 2.76
CA LYS A 173 -7.73 -21.76 3.45
C LYS A 173 -9.17 -22.31 3.48
N ASN A 174 -10.17 -21.46 3.63
CA ASN A 174 -11.58 -21.86 3.82
C ASN A 174 -12.39 -21.99 2.52
N TYR A 175 -11.83 -21.57 1.38
CA TYR A 175 -12.44 -21.78 0.06
C TYR A 175 -12.28 -23.21 -0.47
N LEU A 176 -11.46 -24.02 0.21
CA LEU A 176 -11.02 -25.37 -0.13
C LEU A 176 -11.36 -26.34 1.01
#